data_AF-A0A968M2Z4-F1
#
_entry.id   AF-A0A968M2Z4-F1
#
_cell.length_a   1.000
_cell.length_b   1.000
_cell.length_c   1.000
_cell.angle_alpha   90.00
_cell.angle_beta   90.00
_cell.angle_gamma   90.00
#
_symmetry.space_group_name_H-M   'P 1'
#
loop_
_entity.id
_entity.type
_entity.pdbx_description
1 polymer ?
#
loop_
_entity_poly.entity_id
_entity_poly.type
_entity_poly.pdbx_seq_one_letter_code
_entity_poly.pdbx_strand_id
1 'polypeptide(L)'
;MATFTVTNTSDTGLGSLRQAILDANAGAGLDTIVFAIGTGVQTINLTSPLPAITGTVTINGATQPGFAGTPLIQLNGTGITVDDPFGFRDGLVLDAGSQGSTVSALILQGFRNNGITVLNSGSNTISGNFIGTNATGTAVVRNGRATGGPEGLFDFGYGVYIEGASTNNTIQNNVLSGNDIGVYINSFTATGTQILNNRIGTNGAGTAALGNNREGILSFSDNTTVTGNVLSGNGLDNILGQAEGVNLVGNSNVVRGNFVGTDAAGNTNLGNNGHGIGLFGSGNTVGGTTAADRNVVAGNTLAGILLSSTNASGNTVLGNYIGTNAAGTGRSPIWWGFSSSKEPATTPSAGQRQAHAT
;
A
#
# COMPACT_ATOMS: atom_id res chain seq x y z
N MET A 1 -19.49 -0.29 22.94
CA MET A 1 -18.04 -0.45 23.15
C MET A 1 -17.79 -1.60 24.11
N ALA A 2 -17.81 -2.80 23.54
CA ALA A 2 -17.32 -4.01 24.14
C ALA A 2 -15.84 -4.23 23.78
N THR A 3 -15.16 -5.08 24.54
CA THR A 3 -13.80 -5.54 24.23
C THR A 3 -13.79 -7.05 24.12
N PHE A 4 -13.39 -7.57 22.97
CA PHE A 4 -13.27 -8.99 22.69
C PHE A 4 -11.79 -9.37 22.67
N THR A 5 -11.40 -10.31 23.54
CA THR A 5 -10.00 -10.74 23.67
C THR A 5 -9.79 -12.05 22.93
N VAL A 6 -8.88 -12.04 21.97
CA VAL A 6 -8.36 -13.23 21.29
C VAL A 6 -7.30 -13.88 22.18
N THR A 7 -7.51 -15.14 22.54
CA THR A 7 -6.69 -15.87 23.53
C THR A 7 -6.05 -17.14 22.97
N ASN A 8 -6.37 -17.52 21.73
CA ASN A 8 -5.77 -18.68 21.08
C ASN A 8 -5.59 -18.43 19.57
N THR A 9 -4.83 -19.32 18.93
CA THR A 9 -4.55 -19.29 17.49
C THR A 9 -5.45 -20.18 16.66
N SER A 10 -6.55 -20.70 17.24
CA SER A 10 -7.49 -21.54 16.51
C SER A 10 -8.24 -20.71 15.45
N ASP A 11 -8.54 -21.32 14.30
CA ASP A 11 -9.29 -20.66 13.22
C ASP A 11 -10.74 -20.34 13.64
N THR A 12 -11.33 -21.17 14.51
CA THR A 12 -12.72 -21.05 14.95
C THR A 12 -12.86 -21.35 16.44
N GLY A 13 -14.04 -21.06 17.00
CA GLY A 13 -14.39 -21.36 18.39
C GLY A 13 -14.05 -20.23 19.36
N LEU A 14 -14.43 -20.42 20.63
CA LEU A 14 -14.26 -19.41 21.68
C LEU A 14 -12.79 -18.99 21.81
N GLY A 15 -12.57 -17.68 21.95
CA GLY A 15 -11.23 -17.08 22.07
C GLY A 15 -10.46 -16.95 20.76
N SER A 16 -11.02 -17.37 19.61
CA SER A 16 -10.45 -17.14 18.28
C SER A 16 -10.71 -15.71 17.78
N LEU A 17 -9.88 -15.24 16.84
CA LEU A 17 -10.12 -13.99 16.13
C LEU A 17 -11.47 -14.00 15.38
N ARG A 18 -11.81 -15.14 14.77
CA ARG A 18 -13.07 -15.30 14.05
C ARG A 18 -14.27 -15.06 14.95
N GLN A 19 -14.28 -15.65 16.15
CA GLN A 19 -15.35 -15.43 17.11
C GLN A 19 -15.41 -13.97 17.56
N ALA A 20 -14.25 -13.34 17.82
CA ALA A 20 -14.20 -11.93 18.20
C ALA A 20 -14.76 -11.00 17.11
N ILE A 21 -14.54 -11.30 15.82
CA ILE A 21 -15.14 -10.57 14.69
C ILE A 21 -16.65 -10.77 14.66
N LEU A 22 -17.14 -12.01 14.82
CA LEU A 22 -18.57 -12.29 14.87
C LEU A 22 -19.27 -11.54 16.02
N ASP A 23 -18.65 -11.53 17.20
CA ASP A 23 -19.18 -10.85 18.37
C ASP A 23 -19.20 -9.32 18.18
N ALA A 24 -18.14 -8.75 17.57
CA ALA A 24 -18.09 -7.33 17.23
C ALA A 24 -19.12 -6.92 16.17
N ASN A 25 -19.34 -7.77 15.15
CA ASN A 25 -20.38 -7.52 14.15
C ASN A 25 -21.80 -7.61 14.72
N ALA A 26 -22.00 -8.39 15.79
CA ALA A 26 -23.28 -8.45 16.50
C ALA A 26 -23.48 -7.27 17.48
N GLY A 27 -22.40 -6.58 17.82
CA GLY A 27 -22.40 -5.40 18.68
C GLY A 27 -22.88 -4.14 17.97
N ALA A 28 -23.29 -3.14 18.77
CA ALA A 28 -23.65 -1.81 18.27
C ALA A 28 -22.60 -0.78 18.69
N GLY A 29 -22.26 0.11 17.75
CA GLY A 29 -21.25 1.15 17.95
C GLY A 29 -19.81 0.61 17.83
N LEU A 30 -18.85 1.43 18.23
CA LEU A 30 -17.43 1.06 18.17
C LEU A 30 -17.11 -0.03 19.19
N ASP A 31 -16.62 -1.17 18.72
CA ASP A 31 -16.07 -2.25 19.55
C ASP A 31 -14.55 -2.41 19.36
N THR A 32 -13.90 -3.15 20.25
CA THR A 32 -12.44 -3.36 20.21
C THR A 32 -12.09 -4.84 20.30
N ILE A 33 -11.22 -5.30 19.40
CA ILE A 33 -10.61 -6.62 19.41
C ILE A 33 -9.15 -6.47 19.85
N VAL A 34 -8.79 -7.16 20.93
CA VAL A 34 -7.45 -7.18 21.52
C VAL A 34 -6.90 -8.60 21.56
N PHE A 35 -5.58 -8.77 21.71
CA PHE A 35 -4.90 -10.05 21.65
C PHE A 35 -4.10 -10.29 22.94
N ALA A 36 -4.28 -11.48 23.52
CA ALA A 36 -3.57 -11.93 24.70
C ALA A 36 -3.29 -13.44 24.59
N ILE A 37 -2.69 -13.85 23.47
CA ILE A 37 -2.54 -15.27 23.12
C ILE A 37 -1.33 -15.92 23.83
N GLY A 38 -0.14 -15.35 23.66
CA GLY A 38 1.09 -15.94 24.21
C GLY A 38 2.32 -15.03 24.13
N THR A 39 3.49 -15.61 23.91
CA THR A 39 4.76 -14.87 23.76
C THR A 39 5.33 -15.03 22.36
N GLY A 40 5.92 -13.96 21.82
CA GLY A 40 6.46 -13.97 20.46
C GLY A 40 5.36 -13.96 19.39
N VAL A 41 5.73 -14.29 18.15
CA VAL A 41 4.79 -14.26 17.02
C VAL A 41 3.72 -15.34 17.18
N GLN A 42 2.47 -14.94 17.12
CA GLN A 42 1.28 -15.79 17.21
C GLN A 42 0.70 -15.96 15.81
N THR A 43 0.81 -17.17 15.27
CA THR A 43 0.31 -17.47 13.91
C THR A 43 -1.07 -18.10 13.98
N ILE A 44 -2.07 -17.42 13.42
CA ILE A 44 -3.42 -17.92 13.20
C ILE A 44 -3.48 -18.48 11.78
N ASN A 45 -3.51 -19.80 11.66
CA ASN A 45 -3.64 -20.48 10.36
C ASN A 45 -5.12 -20.56 9.97
N LEU A 46 -5.51 -19.80 8.96
CA LEU A 46 -6.90 -19.73 8.51
C LEU A 46 -7.20 -20.88 7.54
N THR A 47 -8.34 -21.55 7.74
CA THR A 47 -8.81 -22.62 6.84
C THR A 47 -9.95 -22.16 5.93
N SER A 48 -10.60 -21.06 6.30
CA SER A 48 -11.60 -20.35 5.51
C SER A 48 -11.45 -18.84 5.69
N PRO A 49 -11.98 -18.01 4.77
CA PRO A 49 -11.95 -16.55 4.91
C PRO A 49 -12.55 -16.10 6.24
N LEU A 50 -12.00 -15.06 6.86
CA LEU A 50 -12.60 -14.47 8.05
C LEU A 50 -13.94 -13.80 7.68
N PRO A 51 -14.91 -13.70 8.61
CA PRO A 51 -16.15 -12.98 8.36
C PRO A 51 -15.83 -11.52 7.97
N ALA A 52 -16.56 -10.99 6.99
CA ALA A 52 -16.49 -9.57 6.67
C ALA A 52 -16.86 -8.75 7.91
N ILE A 53 -16.14 -7.65 8.13
CA ILE A 53 -16.38 -6.72 9.23
C ILE A 53 -17.47 -5.75 8.76
N THR A 54 -18.60 -5.76 9.45
CA THR A 54 -19.79 -4.97 9.10
C THR A 54 -20.18 -3.97 10.19
N GLY A 55 -19.52 -4.03 11.35
CA GLY A 55 -19.62 -3.02 12.41
C GLY A 55 -18.32 -2.23 12.54
N THR A 56 -18.40 -1.01 13.08
CA THR A 56 -17.21 -0.21 13.40
C THR A 56 -16.38 -0.89 14.48
N VAL A 57 -15.12 -1.21 14.19
CA VAL A 57 -14.26 -1.97 15.12
C VAL A 57 -12.83 -1.45 15.12
N THR A 58 -12.18 -1.51 16.28
CA THR A 58 -10.73 -1.40 16.39
C THR A 58 -10.11 -2.78 16.59
N ILE A 59 -9.37 -3.28 15.61
CA ILE A 59 -8.54 -4.48 15.73
C ILE A 59 -7.12 -4.03 16.05
N ASN A 60 -6.69 -4.29 17.28
CA ASN A 60 -5.43 -3.78 17.81
C ASN A 60 -4.43 -4.91 18.13
N GLY A 61 -3.62 -5.28 17.14
CA GLY A 61 -2.54 -6.27 17.29
C GLY A 61 -1.44 -5.87 18.26
N ALA A 62 -1.30 -4.56 18.57
CA ALA A 62 -0.28 -4.07 19.50
C ALA A 62 -0.55 -4.42 20.97
N THR A 63 -1.75 -4.93 21.26
CA THR A 63 -2.11 -5.44 22.59
C THR A 63 -1.47 -6.79 22.91
N GLN A 64 -0.98 -7.52 21.90
CA GLN A 64 -0.33 -8.80 22.09
C GLN A 64 0.91 -8.66 23.01
N PRO A 65 1.01 -9.42 24.12
CA PRO A 65 2.18 -9.41 24.99
C PRO A 65 3.49 -9.58 24.23
N GLY A 66 4.43 -8.65 24.51
CA GLY A 66 5.74 -8.60 23.87
C GLY A 66 5.84 -7.65 22.66
N PHE A 67 4.74 -6.99 22.25
CA PHE A 67 4.79 -6.01 21.17
C PHE A 67 5.76 -4.86 21.51
N ALA A 68 6.69 -4.59 20.59
CA ALA A 68 7.71 -3.56 20.72
C ALA A 68 7.92 -2.80 19.38
N GLY A 69 6.82 -2.39 18.76
CA GLY A 69 6.82 -1.65 17.49
C GLY A 69 6.83 -2.51 16.22
N THR A 70 7.03 -3.83 16.34
CA THR A 70 6.84 -4.80 15.24
C THR A 70 5.64 -5.68 15.54
N PRO A 71 4.72 -5.89 14.58
CA PRO A 71 3.56 -6.78 14.74
C PRO A 71 3.92 -8.18 15.24
N LEU A 72 3.06 -8.77 16.08
CA LEU A 72 3.23 -10.14 16.58
C LEU A 72 2.08 -11.07 16.20
N ILE A 73 0.96 -10.54 15.70
CA ILE A 73 -0.18 -11.36 15.28
C ILE A 73 -0.07 -11.60 13.78
N GLN A 74 0.15 -12.85 13.39
CA GLN A 74 0.28 -13.27 12.00
C GLN A 74 -0.96 -14.02 11.55
N LEU A 75 -1.69 -13.45 10.60
CA LEU A 75 -2.77 -14.10 9.88
C LEU A 75 -2.17 -14.79 8.65
N ASN A 76 -2.28 -16.11 8.60
CA ASN A 76 -1.75 -16.92 7.52
C ASN A 76 -2.90 -17.47 6.65
N GLY A 77 -2.99 -16.96 5.42
CA GLY A 77 -4.03 -17.31 4.45
C GLY A 77 -3.77 -18.58 3.63
N THR A 78 -2.59 -19.22 3.74
CA THR A 78 -2.22 -20.34 2.84
C THR A 78 -3.12 -21.56 2.96
N GLY A 79 -3.84 -21.70 4.08
CA GLY A 79 -4.78 -22.79 4.34
C GLY A 79 -6.19 -22.56 3.78
N ILE A 80 -6.50 -21.37 3.24
CA ILE A 80 -7.82 -21.04 2.73
C ILE A 80 -8.03 -21.72 1.36
N THR A 81 -8.84 -22.78 1.35
CA THR A 81 -9.17 -23.54 0.13
C THR A 81 -10.54 -23.20 -0.46
N VAL A 82 -11.39 -22.47 0.26
CA VAL A 82 -12.72 -22.01 -0.16
C VAL A 82 -12.76 -20.50 -0.34
N ASP A 83 -13.60 -20.03 -1.24
CA ASP A 83 -13.83 -18.59 -1.47
C ASP A 83 -14.77 -18.01 -0.41
N ASP A 84 -14.73 -16.70 -0.21
CA ASP A 84 -15.71 -15.95 0.56
C ASP A 84 -17.01 -15.74 -0.25
N PRO A 85 -18.08 -15.16 0.33
CA PRO A 85 -19.34 -14.93 -0.38
C PRO A 85 -19.23 -14.04 -1.64
N PHE A 86 -18.13 -13.29 -1.80
CA PHE A 86 -17.84 -12.42 -2.93
C PHE A 86 -16.90 -13.09 -3.95
N GLY A 87 -16.49 -14.35 -3.71
CA GLY A 87 -15.59 -15.09 -4.58
C GLY A 87 -14.11 -14.82 -4.34
N PHE A 88 -13.76 -14.16 -3.23
CA PHE A 88 -12.40 -13.74 -2.92
C PHE A 88 -11.83 -14.48 -1.71
N ARG A 89 -10.51 -14.38 -1.53
CA ARG A 89 -9.74 -15.03 -0.45
C ARG A 89 -8.86 -14.02 0.25
N ASP A 90 -9.53 -12.98 0.73
CA ASP A 90 -8.90 -11.84 1.39
C ASP A 90 -8.54 -12.15 2.84
N GLY A 91 -7.62 -11.37 3.40
CA GLY A 91 -7.28 -11.44 4.82
C GLY A 91 -8.35 -10.83 5.71
N LEU A 92 -8.54 -9.53 5.61
CA LEU A 92 -9.62 -8.82 6.30
C LEU A 92 -10.41 -7.97 5.30
N VAL A 93 -11.74 -7.97 5.46
CA VAL A 93 -12.65 -7.17 4.64
C VAL A 93 -13.40 -6.19 5.54
N LEU A 94 -13.18 -4.89 5.33
CA LEU A 94 -13.95 -3.80 5.93
C LEU A 94 -15.09 -3.45 4.97
N ASP A 95 -16.29 -3.96 5.25
CA ASP A 95 -17.46 -3.85 4.37
C ASP A 95 -18.39 -2.70 4.80
N ALA A 96 -19.49 -2.49 4.08
CA ALA A 96 -20.54 -1.54 4.44
C ALA A 96 -20.97 -1.71 5.91
N GLY A 97 -21.11 -0.58 6.62
CA GLY A 97 -21.32 -0.53 8.07
C GLY A 97 -20.06 -0.48 8.93
N SER A 98 -18.87 -0.84 8.42
CA SER A 98 -17.61 -0.79 9.19
C SER A 98 -16.94 0.59 9.27
N GLN A 99 -17.63 1.67 8.91
CA GLN A 99 -17.03 3.00 8.76
C GLN A 99 -16.36 3.47 10.06
N GLY A 100 -15.16 4.04 9.95
CA GLY A 100 -14.39 4.47 11.13
C GLY A 100 -13.61 3.35 11.82
N SER A 101 -13.49 2.17 11.22
CA SER A 101 -12.73 1.06 11.80
C SER A 101 -11.23 1.31 11.78
N THR A 102 -10.51 0.64 12.68
CA THR A 102 -9.05 0.64 12.71
C THR A 102 -8.52 -0.79 12.65
N VAL A 103 -7.59 -1.06 11.74
CA VAL A 103 -6.85 -2.32 11.66
C VAL A 103 -5.37 -2.01 11.86
N SER A 104 -4.78 -2.52 12.95
CA SER A 104 -3.42 -2.15 13.32
C SER A 104 -2.56 -3.28 13.86
N ALA A 105 -1.25 -3.16 13.58
CA ALA A 105 -0.20 -4.02 14.11
C ALA A 105 -0.39 -5.53 13.86
N LEU A 106 -0.88 -5.88 12.65
CA LEU A 106 -1.03 -7.26 12.18
C LEU A 106 -0.01 -7.59 11.08
N ILE A 107 0.31 -8.87 10.93
CA ILE A 107 0.95 -9.43 9.73
C ILE A 107 -0.12 -10.16 8.92
N LEU A 108 -0.31 -9.79 7.66
CA LEU A 108 -1.27 -10.41 6.74
C LEU A 108 -0.54 -10.97 5.51
N GLN A 109 -0.46 -12.29 5.42
CA GLN A 109 0.38 -12.96 4.43
C GLN A 109 -0.23 -14.26 3.90
N GLY A 110 0.18 -14.66 2.70
CA GLY A 110 -0.20 -15.94 2.09
C GLY A 110 -1.68 -16.03 1.67
N PHE A 111 -2.40 -14.90 1.62
CA PHE A 111 -3.75 -14.84 1.09
C PHE A 111 -3.71 -15.04 -0.43
N ARG A 112 -4.75 -15.66 -1.02
CA ARG A 112 -4.79 -15.83 -2.49
C ARG A 112 -5.25 -14.58 -3.22
N ASN A 113 -5.84 -13.64 -2.49
CA ASN A 113 -6.21 -12.32 -3.00
C ASN A 113 -5.58 -11.24 -2.11
N ASN A 114 -6.35 -10.33 -1.51
CA ASN A 114 -5.81 -9.15 -0.85
C ASN A 114 -5.43 -9.41 0.60
N GLY A 115 -4.48 -8.62 1.13
CA GLY A 115 -4.25 -8.54 2.56
C GLY A 115 -5.46 -7.91 3.28
N ILE A 116 -5.80 -6.68 2.90
CA ILE A 116 -6.97 -5.96 3.43
C ILE A 116 -7.78 -5.36 2.27
N THR A 117 -9.08 -5.60 2.28
CA THR A 117 -10.05 -5.01 1.36
C THR A 117 -10.95 -4.01 2.10
N VAL A 118 -11.22 -2.86 1.49
CA VAL A 118 -12.17 -1.85 1.97
C VAL A 118 -13.25 -1.64 0.91
N LEU A 119 -14.48 -2.05 1.24
CA LEU A 119 -15.63 -2.06 0.34
C LEU A 119 -16.74 -1.19 0.91
N ASN A 120 -17.09 -0.11 0.19
CA ASN A 120 -18.11 0.86 0.59
C ASN A 120 -18.00 1.32 2.05
N SER A 121 -16.76 1.48 2.52
CA SER A 121 -16.46 1.85 3.91
C SER A 121 -15.44 2.98 3.96
N GLY A 122 -15.87 4.11 4.52
CA GLY A 122 -15.05 5.29 4.68
C GLY A 122 -14.47 5.49 6.07
N SER A 123 -13.53 6.43 6.17
CA SER A 123 -12.90 6.87 7.43
C SER A 123 -12.16 5.78 8.20
N ASN A 124 -11.77 4.69 7.55
CA ASN A 124 -11.02 3.62 8.21
C ASN A 124 -9.54 3.98 8.33
N THR A 125 -8.87 3.42 9.34
CA THR A 125 -7.43 3.55 9.54
C THR A 125 -6.75 2.19 9.47
N ILE A 126 -5.87 2.00 8.50
CA ILE A 126 -5.02 0.82 8.33
C ILE A 126 -3.60 1.23 8.73
N SER A 127 -3.13 0.82 9.91
CA SER A 127 -1.91 1.37 10.50
C SER A 127 -0.92 0.34 11.05
N GLY A 128 0.35 0.44 10.65
CA GLY A 128 1.42 -0.36 11.27
C GLY A 128 1.35 -1.87 10.96
N ASN A 129 0.70 -2.25 9.87
CA ASN A 129 0.57 -3.65 9.46
C ASN A 129 1.72 -4.05 8.52
N PHE A 130 2.09 -5.32 8.54
CA PHE A 130 3.01 -5.94 7.58
C PHE A 130 2.20 -6.81 6.63
N ILE A 131 2.14 -6.46 5.36
CA ILE A 131 1.25 -7.11 4.39
C ILE A 131 2.07 -7.62 3.21
N GLY A 132 2.04 -8.94 3.00
CA GLY A 132 2.80 -9.63 1.96
C GLY A 132 4.25 -10.00 2.36
N THR A 133 4.60 -9.85 3.64
CA THR A 133 5.94 -10.12 4.19
C THR A 133 5.88 -11.01 5.42
N ASN A 134 7.00 -11.66 5.74
CA ASN A 134 7.17 -12.35 7.02
C ASN A 134 7.06 -11.41 8.24
N ALA A 135 6.98 -11.99 9.45
CA ALA A 135 6.85 -11.25 10.71
C ALA A 135 7.99 -10.26 11.03
N THR A 136 9.13 -10.33 10.33
CA THR A 136 10.23 -9.37 10.50
C THR A 136 10.24 -8.28 9.42
N GLY A 137 9.37 -8.37 8.42
CA GLY A 137 9.32 -7.45 7.30
C GLY A 137 10.55 -7.53 6.39
N THR A 138 11.23 -8.68 6.33
CA THR A 138 12.50 -8.85 5.59
C THR A 138 12.44 -9.88 4.46
N ALA A 139 11.40 -10.72 4.41
CA ALA A 139 11.20 -11.71 3.35
C ALA A 139 9.79 -11.66 2.81
N VAL A 140 9.63 -11.93 1.50
CA VAL A 140 8.33 -11.99 0.83
C VAL A 140 7.55 -13.21 1.29
N VAL A 141 6.31 -13.00 1.71
CA VAL A 141 5.29 -14.02 1.86
C VAL A 141 4.02 -13.48 1.20
N ARG A 142 4.02 -13.59 -0.13
CA ARG A 142 3.10 -12.88 -1.04
C ARG A 142 1.63 -13.13 -0.70
N ASN A 143 0.83 -12.07 -0.79
CA ASN A 143 -0.60 -12.18 -1.03
C ASN A 143 -0.84 -12.15 -2.55
N GLY A 144 -1.73 -13.00 -3.04
CA GLY A 144 -1.91 -13.25 -4.47
C GLY A 144 -1.17 -14.48 -4.96
N ARG A 145 -1.54 -14.96 -6.14
CA ARG A 145 -0.80 -16.04 -6.80
C ARG A 145 0.45 -15.46 -7.44
N ALA A 146 1.58 -16.18 -7.37
CA ALA A 146 2.68 -15.91 -8.29
C ALA A 146 2.14 -16.09 -9.73
N THR A 147 2.40 -15.11 -10.60
CA THR A 147 2.01 -15.12 -12.01
C THR A 147 2.41 -16.46 -12.66
N GLY A 148 1.48 -17.10 -13.39
CA GLY A 148 1.74 -18.37 -14.10
C GLY A 148 0.93 -19.57 -13.60
N GLY A 149 -0.38 -19.41 -13.40
CA GLY A 149 -1.28 -20.51 -13.04
C GLY A 149 -2.11 -20.99 -14.20
N PRO A 150 -2.48 -22.28 -14.22
CA PRO A 150 -3.29 -22.84 -15.30
C PRO A 150 -4.71 -22.25 -15.36
N GLU A 151 -5.16 -21.52 -14.33
CA GLU A 151 -6.57 -21.14 -14.14
C GLU A 151 -6.99 -19.81 -14.77
N GLY A 152 -6.10 -19.03 -15.42
CA GLY A 152 -6.51 -17.85 -16.22
C GLY A 152 -7.28 -16.73 -15.50
N LEU A 153 -7.63 -16.88 -14.20
CA LEU A 153 -8.13 -15.85 -13.32
C LEU A 153 -6.95 -15.10 -12.72
N PHE A 154 -7.00 -13.79 -12.87
CA PHE A 154 -5.96 -12.91 -12.38
C PHE A 154 -6.09 -12.71 -10.87
N ASP A 155 -5.54 -13.65 -10.09
CA ASP A 155 -5.39 -13.54 -8.63
C ASP A 155 -4.29 -12.52 -8.26
N PHE A 156 -4.53 -11.26 -8.59
CA PHE A 156 -3.66 -10.14 -8.25
C PHE A 156 -3.83 -9.79 -6.78
N GLY A 157 -3.03 -10.40 -5.91
CA GLY A 157 -3.14 -10.10 -4.48
C GLY A 157 -2.54 -8.75 -4.14
N TYR A 158 -3.36 -7.83 -3.65
CA TYR A 158 -2.92 -6.49 -3.27
C TYR A 158 -2.63 -6.41 -1.76
N GLY A 159 -1.74 -5.50 -1.36
CA GLY A 159 -1.54 -5.22 0.06
C GLY A 159 -2.81 -4.65 0.68
N VAL A 160 -3.22 -3.49 0.17
CA VAL A 160 -4.50 -2.85 0.49
C VAL A 160 -5.28 -2.58 -0.79
N TYR A 161 -6.52 -3.03 -0.85
CA TYR A 161 -7.45 -2.80 -1.94
C TYR A 161 -8.63 -1.95 -1.46
N ILE A 162 -8.95 -0.86 -2.16
CA ILE A 162 -10.06 0.03 -1.85
C ILE A 162 -10.97 0.17 -3.07
N GLU A 163 -12.26 -0.06 -2.88
CA GLU A 163 -13.26 0.08 -3.95
C GLU A 163 -14.59 0.65 -3.44
N GLY A 164 -15.52 0.90 -4.37
CA GLY A 164 -16.82 1.50 -4.06
C GLY A 164 -16.69 2.92 -3.52
N ALA A 165 -17.70 3.37 -2.76
CA ALA A 165 -17.75 4.71 -2.17
C ALA A 165 -16.96 4.81 -0.84
N SER A 166 -15.75 4.25 -0.81
CA SER A 166 -14.88 4.15 0.37
C SER A 166 -14.04 5.42 0.57
N THR A 167 -14.64 6.47 1.12
CA THR A 167 -14.00 7.81 1.22
C THR A 167 -13.17 8.01 2.49
N ASN A 168 -12.19 8.91 2.45
CA ASN A 168 -11.43 9.37 3.63
C ASN A 168 -10.69 8.29 4.43
N ASN A 169 -10.31 7.19 3.77
CA ASN A 169 -9.53 6.13 4.41
C ASN A 169 -8.07 6.57 4.62
N THR A 170 -7.44 6.12 5.69
CA THR A 170 -6.04 6.40 6.01
C THR A 170 -5.23 5.11 6.05
N ILE A 171 -4.21 5.02 5.21
CA ILE A 171 -3.24 3.92 5.15
C ILE A 171 -1.92 4.49 5.63
N GLN A 172 -1.45 4.10 6.82
CA GLN A 172 -0.25 4.69 7.40
C GLN A 172 0.73 3.74 8.06
N ASN A 173 2.03 4.05 7.98
CA ASN A 173 3.09 3.31 8.68
C ASN A 173 3.11 1.79 8.41
N ASN A 174 2.50 1.32 7.32
CA ASN A 174 2.48 -0.09 6.96
C ASN A 174 3.73 -0.48 6.16
N VAL A 175 4.06 -1.76 6.17
CA VAL A 175 4.99 -2.40 5.22
C VAL A 175 4.13 -3.17 4.22
N LEU A 176 4.07 -2.71 2.97
CA LEU A 176 3.23 -3.26 1.90
C LEU A 176 4.14 -3.74 0.77
N SER A 177 4.61 -4.97 0.89
CA SER A 177 5.74 -5.49 0.13
C SER A 177 5.51 -6.95 -0.23
N GLY A 178 6.06 -7.42 -1.35
CA GLY A 178 5.86 -8.79 -1.81
C GLY A 178 4.46 -9.10 -2.37
N ASN A 179 3.56 -8.12 -2.50
CA ASN A 179 2.24 -8.28 -3.11
C ASN A 179 2.32 -8.09 -4.64
N ASP A 180 1.19 -8.09 -5.34
CA ASP A 180 1.13 -7.63 -6.73
C ASP A 180 1.24 -6.10 -6.80
N ILE A 181 0.34 -5.39 -6.13
CA ILE A 181 0.39 -3.94 -5.90
C ILE A 181 0.37 -3.69 -4.39
N GLY A 182 1.13 -2.70 -3.92
CA GLY A 182 1.14 -2.32 -2.51
C GLY A 182 -0.20 -1.76 -2.04
N VAL A 183 -0.65 -0.66 -2.68
CA VAL A 183 -1.98 -0.05 -2.48
C VAL A 183 -2.67 0.12 -3.82
N TYR A 184 -3.88 -0.43 -3.94
CA TYR A 184 -4.72 -0.24 -5.11
C TYR A 184 -6.06 0.39 -4.75
N ILE A 185 -6.33 1.58 -5.29
CA ILE A 185 -7.63 2.26 -5.16
C ILE A 185 -8.34 2.21 -6.51
N ASN A 186 -9.29 1.28 -6.64
CA ASN A 186 -9.94 0.92 -7.90
C ASN A 186 -11.30 1.61 -8.09
N SER A 187 -11.43 2.86 -7.64
CA SER A 187 -12.69 3.59 -7.77
C SER A 187 -12.46 5.10 -7.76
N PHE A 188 -13.08 5.79 -8.72
CA PHE A 188 -13.14 7.26 -8.74
C PHE A 188 -14.00 7.83 -7.59
N THR A 189 -14.86 7.01 -6.97
CA THR A 189 -15.71 7.44 -5.85
C THR A 189 -15.08 7.19 -4.47
N ALA A 190 -13.92 6.52 -4.40
CA ALA A 190 -13.16 6.28 -3.17
C ALA A 190 -12.22 7.46 -2.82
N THR A 191 -12.78 8.67 -2.76
CA THR A 191 -12.02 9.93 -2.66
C THR A 191 -11.44 10.21 -1.28
N GLY A 192 -10.42 11.09 -1.21
CA GLY A 192 -9.88 11.57 0.06
C GLY A 192 -8.99 10.58 0.80
N THR A 193 -8.54 9.50 0.15
CA THR A 193 -7.65 8.52 0.78
C THR A 193 -6.29 9.15 1.08
N GLN A 194 -5.78 8.91 2.30
CA GLN A 194 -4.47 9.37 2.74
C GLN A 194 -3.52 8.19 2.87
N ILE A 195 -2.40 8.21 2.15
CA ILE A 195 -1.35 7.19 2.16
C ILE A 195 -0.10 7.83 2.76
N LEU A 196 0.21 7.51 4.02
CA LEU A 196 1.16 8.25 4.84
C LEU A 196 2.26 7.37 5.42
N ASN A 197 3.53 7.73 5.22
CA ASN A 197 4.67 7.10 5.92
C ASN A 197 4.82 5.57 5.77
N ASN A 198 4.20 4.99 4.74
CA ASN A 198 4.31 3.56 4.47
C ASN A 198 5.67 3.22 3.85
N ARG A 199 6.09 1.96 4.01
CA ARG A 199 7.19 1.31 3.28
C ARG A 199 6.56 0.39 2.25
N ILE A 200 6.70 0.72 0.97
CA ILE A 200 6.00 0.02 -0.11
C ILE A 200 7.04 -0.49 -1.11
N GLY A 201 7.18 -1.82 -1.18
CA GLY A 201 8.17 -2.52 -1.99
C GLY A 201 9.58 -2.60 -1.36
N THR A 202 9.71 -2.25 -0.07
CA THR A 202 10.96 -2.36 0.69
C THR A 202 10.78 -3.19 1.96
N ASN A 203 11.88 -3.58 2.60
CA ASN A 203 11.83 -4.18 3.94
C ASN A 203 11.27 -3.20 4.99
N GLY A 204 10.97 -3.69 6.19
CA GLY A 204 10.39 -2.86 7.26
C GLY A 204 11.23 -1.64 7.69
N ALA A 205 12.55 -1.68 7.47
CA ALA A 205 13.43 -0.53 7.70
C ALA A 205 13.43 0.48 6.53
N GLY A 206 12.96 0.09 5.35
CA GLY A 206 13.07 0.85 4.11
C GLY A 206 14.48 0.92 3.54
N THR A 207 15.35 -0.05 3.84
CA THR A 207 16.78 -0.05 3.47
C THR A 207 17.14 -1.03 2.36
N ALA A 208 16.27 -2.00 2.06
CA ALA A 208 16.46 -2.97 0.98
C ALA A 208 15.15 -3.20 0.23
N ALA A 209 15.24 -3.55 -1.05
CA ALA A 209 14.09 -3.88 -1.87
C ALA A 209 13.45 -5.20 -1.40
N LEU A 210 12.12 -5.20 -1.34
CA LEU A 210 11.25 -6.33 -1.07
C LEU A 210 9.99 -6.16 -1.94
N GLY A 211 10.22 -6.03 -3.24
CA GLY A 211 9.30 -5.45 -4.21
C GLY A 211 7.91 -6.07 -4.25
N ASN A 212 6.92 -5.26 -4.59
CA ASN A 212 5.69 -5.76 -5.18
C ASN A 212 5.94 -6.12 -6.67
N ASN A 213 5.12 -6.98 -7.28
CA ASN A 213 5.29 -7.39 -8.69
C ASN A 213 5.01 -6.26 -9.68
N ARG A 214 4.13 -5.33 -9.31
CA ARG A 214 3.71 -4.19 -10.10
C ARG A 214 3.85 -2.94 -9.26
N GLU A 215 2.93 -1.98 -9.35
CA GLU A 215 3.08 -0.64 -8.81
C GLU A 215 3.17 -0.63 -7.27
N GLY A 216 3.86 0.36 -6.72
CA GLY A 216 3.77 0.62 -5.28
C GLY A 216 2.35 1.08 -4.91
N ILE A 217 1.89 2.14 -5.59
CA ILE A 217 0.53 2.68 -5.48
C ILE A 217 -0.06 2.82 -6.89
N LEU A 218 -1.25 2.26 -7.09
CA LEU A 218 -2.11 2.56 -8.24
C LEU A 218 -3.41 3.17 -7.73
N SER A 219 -3.75 4.39 -8.17
CA SER A 219 -4.97 5.08 -7.73
C SER A 219 -5.78 5.65 -8.89
N PHE A 220 -7.01 5.17 -9.02
CA PHE A 220 -8.06 5.78 -9.85
C PHE A 220 -8.82 6.86 -9.09
N SER A 221 -8.57 7.04 -7.79
CA SER A 221 -9.32 7.96 -6.94
C SER A 221 -8.87 9.42 -7.10
N ASP A 222 -9.85 10.32 -6.99
CA ASP A 222 -9.61 11.75 -6.88
C ASP A 222 -9.29 12.16 -5.43
N ASN A 223 -8.52 13.24 -5.26
CA ASN A 223 -8.19 13.82 -3.94
C ASN A 223 -7.45 12.87 -2.99
N THR A 224 -6.67 11.93 -3.52
CA THR A 224 -5.73 11.09 -2.75
C THR A 224 -4.53 11.94 -2.34
N THR A 225 -4.09 11.79 -1.09
CA THR A 225 -2.84 12.39 -0.58
C THR A 225 -1.81 11.30 -0.33
N VAL A 226 -0.64 11.40 -0.95
CA VAL A 226 0.49 10.47 -0.80
C VAL A 226 1.65 11.24 -0.18
N THR A 227 1.95 11.00 1.10
CA THR A 227 2.93 11.79 1.84
C THR A 227 3.89 10.96 2.68
N GLY A 228 5.19 11.27 2.62
CA GLY A 228 6.20 10.69 3.52
C GLY A 228 6.49 9.21 3.32
N ASN A 229 6.02 8.60 2.22
CA ASN A 229 6.20 7.17 1.96
C ASN A 229 7.57 6.87 1.34
N VAL A 230 8.02 5.62 1.51
CA VAL A 230 9.11 5.01 0.73
C VAL A 230 8.49 4.06 -0.28
N LEU A 231 8.66 4.36 -1.57
CA LEU A 231 8.00 3.71 -2.71
C LEU A 231 9.06 3.22 -3.69
N SER A 232 9.61 2.05 -3.41
CA SER A 232 10.89 1.62 -3.99
C SER A 232 10.90 0.10 -4.18
N GLY A 233 11.72 -0.40 -5.10
CA GLY A 233 11.91 -1.83 -5.36
C GLY A 233 10.72 -2.52 -6.02
N ASN A 234 9.71 -1.78 -6.47
CA ASN A 234 8.52 -2.34 -7.09
C ASN A 234 8.78 -2.76 -8.55
N GLY A 235 8.13 -3.82 -9.02
CA GLY A 235 8.23 -4.30 -10.39
C GLY A 235 9.44 -5.18 -10.73
N LEU A 236 10.23 -5.61 -9.73
CA LEU A 236 11.46 -6.38 -9.98
C LEU A 236 11.17 -7.79 -10.55
N ASP A 237 10.03 -8.37 -10.20
CA ASP A 237 9.57 -9.68 -10.69
C ASP A 237 8.59 -9.55 -11.89
N ASN A 238 8.42 -8.34 -12.46
CA ASN A 238 7.39 -8.10 -13.46
C ASN A 238 7.74 -8.73 -14.82
N ILE A 239 6.93 -9.69 -15.27
CA ILE A 239 6.97 -10.27 -16.62
C ILE A 239 6.10 -9.46 -17.61
N LEU A 240 5.18 -8.63 -17.11
CA LEU A 240 4.10 -7.99 -17.87
C LEU A 240 4.33 -6.50 -18.20
N GLY A 241 5.40 -5.86 -17.70
CA GLY A 241 5.73 -4.49 -18.09
C GLY A 241 6.36 -3.62 -17.00
N GLN A 242 6.16 -2.30 -17.15
CA GLN A 242 6.72 -1.26 -16.28
C GLN A 242 5.89 -1.16 -14.99
N ALA A 243 6.51 -0.83 -13.87
CA ALA A 243 5.85 -0.64 -12.58
C ALA A 243 6.29 0.67 -11.92
N GLU A 244 5.35 1.61 -11.75
CA GLU A 244 5.66 2.87 -11.08
C GLU A 244 5.77 2.73 -9.56
N GLY A 245 6.53 3.63 -8.94
CA GLY A 245 6.40 3.85 -7.51
C GLY A 245 4.99 4.36 -7.15
N VAL A 246 4.52 5.37 -7.89
CA VAL A 246 3.18 5.95 -7.75
C VAL A 246 2.56 6.17 -9.13
N ASN A 247 1.38 5.60 -9.37
CA ASN A 247 0.59 5.76 -10.59
C ASN A 247 -0.77 6.39 -10.26
N LEU A 248 -0.98 7.63 -10.70
CA LEU A 248 -2.19 8.41 -10.44
C LEU A 248 -3.01 8.61 -11.71
N VAL A 249 -4.11 7.87 -11.79
CA VAL A 249 -5.11 7.97 -12.86
C VAL A 249 -6.19 9.00 -12.50
N GLY A 250 -6.52 9.12 -11.21
CA GLY A 250 -7.45 10.15 -10.73
C GLY A 250 -6.89 11.57 -10.75
N ASN A 251 -7.72 12.52 -10.36
CA ASN A 251 -7.48 13.95 -10.42
C ASN A 251 -7.27 14.58 -9.04
N SER A 252 -6.71 15.79 -9.02
CA SER A 252 -6.59 16.62 -7.81
C SER A 252 -5.87 15.91 -6.65
N ASN A 253 -4.98 14.98 -6.98
CA ASN A 253 -4.18 14.25 -6.00
C ASN A 253 -2.94 15.06 -5.60
N VAL A 254 -2.39 14.76 -4.43
CA VAL A 254 -1.20 15.43 -3.89
C VAL A 254 -0.14 14.40 -3.54
N VAL A 255 1.08 14.57 -4.06
CA VAL A 255 2.24 13.69 -3.79
C VAL A 255 3.38 14.53 -3.23
N ARG A 256 3.73 14.37 -1.96
CA ARG A 256 4.71 15.24 -1.28
C ARG A 256 5.60 14.51 -0.27
N GLY A 257 6.85 14.94 -0.13
CA GLY A 257 7.74 14.40 0.91
C GLY A 257 8.08 12.91 0.79
N ASN A 258 7.84 12.28 -0.37
CA ASN A 258 8.07 10.84 -0.56
C ASN A 258 9.49 10.55 -1.07
N PHE A 259 10.00 9.37 -0.74
CA PHE A 259 11.21 8.77 -1.32
C PHE A 259 10.82 7.70 -2.33
N VAL A 260 11.12 7.91 -3.61
CA VAL A 260 10.65 7.07 -4.71
C VAL A 260 11.83 6.51 -5.51
N GLY A 261 12.02 5.19 -5.44
CA GLY A 261 13.16 4.49 -6.03
C GLY A 261 14.47 4.60 -5.22
N THR A 262 14.38 5.04 -3.96
CA THR A 262 15.50 5.13 -3.02
C THR A 262 15.17 4.50 -1.67
N ASP A 263 16.17 4.32 -0.80
CA ASP A 263 15.93 3.93 0.60
C ASP A 263 15.20 5.03 1.40
N ALA A 264 14.82 4.72 2.64
CA ALA A 264 14.14 5.63 3.55
C ALA A 264 14.94 6.90 3.91
N ALA A 265 16.25 6.93 3.63
CA ALA A 265 17.10 8.10 3.81
C ALA A 265 17.32 8.87 2.50
N GLY A 266 16.81 8.36 1.37
CA GLY A 266 17.00 8.88 0.03
C GLY A 266 18.43 8.78 -0.50
N ASN A 267 19.23 7.83 0.00
CA ASN A 267 20.67 7.71 -0.31
C ASN A 267 20.99 6.51 -1.19
N THR A 268 20.40 5.34 -0.91
CA THR A 268 20.64 4.11 -1.67
C THR A 268 19.64 3.99 -2.80
N ASN A 269 20.09 3.57 -3.99
CA ASN A 269 19.20 3.26 -5.11
C ASN A 269 18.47 1.94 -4.85
N LEU A 270 17.14 2.02 -4.81
CA LEU A 270 16.20 0.89 -4.73
C LEU A 270 15.14 1.09 -5.81
N GLY A 271 15.56 1.36 -7.05
CA GLY A 271 14.69 1.78 -8.15
C GLY A 271 13.47 0.90 -8.36
N ASN A 272 12.36 1.53 -8.74
CA ASN A 272 11.22 0.80 -9.31
C ASN A 272 11.50 0.47 -10.77
N ASN A 273 10.95 -0.65 -11.26
CA ASN A 273 11.05 -1.07 -12.66
C ASN A 273 10.07 -0.32 -13.57
N GLY A 274 10.05 1.01 -13.48
CA GLY A 274 9.17 1.88 -14.25
C GLY A 274 9.46 3.35 -14.00
N HIS A 275 8.44 4.18 -14.09
CA HIS A 275 8.57 5.58 -13.69
C HIS A 275 8.61 5.72 -12.16
N GLY A 276 9.18 6.81 -11.64
CA GLY A 276 9.01 7.11 -10.22
C GLY A 276 7.56 7.44 -9.90
N ILE A 277 7.06 8.52 -10.52
CA ILE A 277 5.69 9.02 -10.38
C ILE A 277 5.08 9.21 -11.77
N GLY A 278 4.00 8.50 -12.07
CA GLY A 278 3.19 8.67 -13.27
C GLY A 278 1.92 9.45 -12.99
N LEU A 279 1.69 10.52 -13.75
CA LEU A 279 0.48 11.34 -13.71
C LEU A 279 -0.31 11.17 -15.01
N PHE A 280 -1.47 10.53 -14.90
CA PHE A 280 -2.37 10.26 -16.01
C PHE A 280 -3.67 11.08 -15.92
N GLY A 281 -4.06 11.48 -14.70
CA GLY A 281 -5.15 12.43 -14.46
C GLY A 281 -4.72 13.89 -14.44
N SER A 282 -5.68 14.78 -14.20
CA SER A 282 -5.53 16.24 -14.21
C SER A 282 -5.40 16.85 -12.81
N GLY A 283 -4.88 18.09 -12.74
CA GLY A 283 -4.94 18.89 -11.52
C GLY A 283 -4.11 18.33 -10.34
N ASN A 284 -3.23 17.36 -10.57
CA ASN A 284 -2.43 16.75 -9.51
C ASN A 284 -1.24 17.65 -9.15
N THR A 285 -0.83 17.63 -7.89
CA THR A 285 0.33 18.37 -7.40
C THR A 285 1.42 17.42 -6.91
N VAL A 286 2.60 17.48 -7.52
CA VAL A 286 3.79 16.73 -7.08
C VAL A 286 4.82 17.71 -6.52
N GLY A 287 5.00 17.64 -5.21
CA GLY A 287 5.90 18.50 -4.45
C GLY A 287 5.23 19.79 -3.94
N GLY A 288 6.05 20.78 -3.59
CA GLY A 288 5.63 22.04 -2.98
C GLY A 288 6.80 23.01 -2.80
N THR A 289 6.54 24.16 -2.17
CA THR A 289 7.55 25.23 -2.00
C THR A 289 8.46 25.00 -0.79
N THR A 290 8.08 24.12 0.14
CA THR A 290 8.86 23.83 1.34
C THR A 290 9.73 22.59 1.18
N ALA A 291 10.75 22.45 2.02
CA ALA A 291 11.58 21.24 2.04
C ALA A 291 10.79 20.00 2.46
N ALA A 292 9.74 20.13 3.28
CA ALA A 292 8.90 19.03 3.71
C ALA A 292 8.01 18.49 2.56
N ASP A 293 7.66 19.35 1.60
CA ASP A 293 6.85 18.93 0.45
C ASP A 293 7.67 18.18 -0.62
N ARG A 294 9.01 18.27 -0.57
CA ARG A 294 9.90 17.75 -1.60
C ARG A 294 9.87 16.23 -1.70
N ASN A 295 9.51 15.71 -2.87
CA ASN A 295 9.78 14.31 -3.17
C ASN A 295 11.24 14.14 -3.62
N VAL A 296 11.85 13.01 -3.25
CA VAL A 296 13.14 12.54 -3.76
C VAL A 296 12.86 11.37 -4.69
N VAL A 297 13.06 11.56 -5.99
CA VAL A 297 12.71 10.60 -7.04
C VAL A 297 13.95 10.23 -7.83
N ALA A 298 14.51 9.06 -7.58
CA ALA A 298 15.77 8.64 -8.18
C ALA A 298 15.84 7.13 -8.33
N GLY A 299 16.76 6.64 -9.17
CA GLY A 299 17.03 5.20 -9.31
C GLY A 299 16.01 4.38 -10.10
N ASN A 300 14.84 4.95 -10.42
CA ASN A 300 13.81 4.30 -11.24
C ASN A 300 14.31 4.04 -12.67
N THR A 301 13.86 2.95 -13.30
CA THR A 301 14.40 2.50 -14.59
C THR A 301 13.96 3.35 -15.78
N LEU A 302 12.91 4.18 -15.63
CA LEU A 302 12.41 5.08 -16.67
C LEU A 302 12.47 6.55 -16.24
N ALA A 303 11.44 7.33 -16.56
CA ALA A 303 11.37 8.73 -16.16
C ALA A 303 11.17 8.88 -14.65
N GLY A 304 11.80 9.86 -14.02
CA GLY A 304 11.53 10.19 -12.62
C GLY A 304 10.05 10.55 -12.42
N ILE A 305 9.58 11.58 -13.13
CA ILE A 305 8.18 11.97 -13.18
C ILE A 305 7.70 11.98 -14.63
N LEU A 306 6.62 11.25 -14.92
CA LEU A 306 5.94 11.20 -16.22
C LEU A 306 4.60 11.91 -16.15
N LEU A 307 4.33 12.79 -17.13
CA LEU A 307 3.00 13.33 -17.39
C LEU A 307 2.52 12.72 -18.72
N SER A 308 1.55 11.82 -18.65
CA SER A 308 1.11 11.05 -19.82
C SER A 308 -0.39 10.89 -19.87
N SER A 309 -1.04 11.68 -20.71
CA SER A 309 -2.34 11.45 -21.37
C SER A 309 -2.75 12.77 -22.02
N THR A 310 -3.79 12.77 -22.87
CA THR A 310 -4.41 14.04 -23.31
C THR A 310 -5.14 14.75 -22.18
N ASN A 311 -5.41 14.05 -21.06
CA ASN A 311 -6.17 14.53 -19.91
C ASN A 311 -5.26 14.95 -18.74
N ALA A 312 -3.94 14.85 -18.86
CA ALA A 312 -2.98 15.24 -17.83
C ALA A 312 -2.73 16.77 -17.79
N SER A 313 -3.78 17.57 -17.91
CA SER A 313 -3.72 19.04 -17.83
C SER A 313 -3.75 19.56 -16.40
N GLY A 314 -3.25 20.79 -16.17
CA GLY A 314 -3.29 21.43 -14.86
C GLY A 314 -2.45 20.75 -13.77
N ASN A 315 -1.56 19.82 -14.13
CA ASN A 315 -0.67 19.17 -13.18
C ASN A 315 0.48 20.11 -12.80
N THR A 316 0.73 20.25 -11.49
CA THR A 316 1.81 21.09 -10.97
C THR A 316 2.93 20.21 -10.44
N VAL A 317 4.16 20.41 -10.94
CA VAL A 317 5.36 19.73 -10.44
C VAL A 317 6.37 20.77 -9.96
N LEU A 318 6.59 20.86 -8.64
CA LEU A 318 7.48 21.87 -8.06
C LEU A 318 8.29 21.34 -6.87
N GLY A 319 9.51 21.85 -6.69
CA GLY A 319 10.31 21.63 -5.48
C GLY A 319 10.83 20.21 -5.24
N ASN A 320 10.75 19.31 -6.22
CA ASN A 320 11.23 17.92 -6.15
C ASN A 320 12.73 17.78 -6.44
N TYR A 321 13.36 16.76 -5.88
CA TYR A 321 14.67 16.25 -6.33
C TYR A 321 14.46 15.07 -7.26
N ILE A 322 14.99 15.16 -8.48
CA ILE A 322 14.79 14.15 -9.52
C ILE A 322 16.15 13.75 -10.11
N GLY A 323 16.43 12.44 -10.10
CA GLY A 323 17.71 11.88 -10.56
C GLY A 323 18.88 12.10 -9.60
N THR A 324 18.58 12.58 -8.38
CA THR A 324 19.57 12.84 -7.33
C THR A 324 19.16 12.28 -5.99
N ASN A 325 20.13 12.06 -5.09
CA ASN A 325 19.88 11.66 -3.71
C ASN A 325 19.22 12.79 -2.88
N ALA A 326 18.83 12.49 -1.63
CA ALA A 326 18.18 13.45 -0.73
C ALA A 326 19.01 14.70 -0.42
N ALA A 327 20.35 14.64 -0.57
CA ALA A 327 21.24 15.78 -0.42
C ALA A 327 21.37 16.63 -1.71
N GLY A 328 20.81 16.18 -2.84
CA GLY A 328 20.92 16.84 -4.14
C GLY A 328 22.32 16.75 -4.78
N THR A 329 23.21 15.95 -4.22
CA THR A 329 24.66 15.93 -4.54
C THR A 329 25.12 14.66 -5.27
N GLY A 330 24.37 13.56 -5.18
CA GLY A 330 24.67 12.29 -5.88
C GLY A 330 23.84 12.13 -7.15
N ARG A 331 24.45 11.68 -8.26
CA ARG A 331 23.75 11.29 -9.49
C ARG A 331 23.34 9.82 -9.36
N SER A 332 22.05 9.51 -9.41
CA SER A 332 21.57 8.14 -9.61
C SER A 332 21.01 8.04 -11.03
N PRO A 333 21.43 7.06 -11.85
CA PRO A 333 20.96 6.97 -13.24
C PRO A 333 19.43 6.93 -13.28
N ILE A 334 18.83 7.82 -14.06
CA ILE A 334 17.44 7.75 -14.51
C ILE A 334 17.45 7.92 -16.02
N TRP A 335 16.60 7.18 -16.74
CA TRP A 335 16.58 7.22 -18.21
C TRP A 335 16.08 8.58 -18.73
N TRP A 336 15.19 9.25 -17.98
CA TRP A 336 14.71 10.62 -18.24
C TRP A 336 14.41 11.37 -16.92
N GLY A 337 14.83 12.63 -16.78
CA GLY A 337 14.48 13.49 -15.63
C GLY A 337 12.98 13.78 -15.55
N PHE A 338 12.41 14.18 -16.68
CA PHE A 338 11.02 14.58 -16.85
C PHE A 338 10.62 14.25 -18.28
N SER A 339 9.41 13.71 -18.50
CA SER A 339 8.88 13.42 -19.84
C SER A 339 7.42 13.84 -19.93
N SER A 340 7.07 14.52 -21.03
CA SER A 340 5.69 14.82 -21.41
C SER A 340 5.44 14.33 -22.83
N SER A 341 4.20 13.93 -23.16
CA SER A 341 3.81 13.40 -24.47
C SER A 341 3.96 14.37 -25.66
N LYS A 342 4.46 15.59 -25.44
CA LYS A 342 4.67 16.63 -26.47
C LYS A 342 6.15 16.84 -26.84
N GLU A 343 7.10 16.14 -26.23
CA GLU A 343 8.53 16.28 -26.56
C GLU A 343 9.01 15.11 -27.44
N PRO A 344 9.61 15.36 -28.62
CA PRO A 344 10.19 14.29 -29.44
C PRO A 344 11.46 13.72 -28.78
N ALA A 345 11.60 12.40 -28.85
CA ALA A 345 12.70 11.63 -28.27
C ALA A 345 14.08 12.06 -28.80
N THR A 346 14.74 13.02 -28.14
CA THR A 346 16.17 13.30 -28.36
C THR A 346 16.91 13.62 -27.05
N THR A 347 17.72 12.65 -26.59
CA THR A 347 18.82 12.72 -25.60
C THR A 347 18.51 12.92 -24.09
N PRO A 348 19.29 12.29 -23.18
CA PRO A 348 19.10 12.39 -21.72
C PRO A 348 19.38 13.82 -21.25
N SER A 349 18.37 14.50 -20.70
CA SER A 349 18.54 15.86 -20.19
C SER A 349 19.26 15.83 -18.83
N ALA A 350 20.46 16.39 -18.83
CA ALA A 350 21.22 16.69 -17.63
C ALA A 350 20.52 17.79 -16.81
N GLY A 351 20.31 17.53 -15.52
CA GLY A 351 20.28 18.52 -14.43
C GLY A 351 19.30 19.69 -14.55
N GLN A 352 18.30 19.69 -13.66
CA GLN A 352 17.41 20.81 -13.30
C GLN A 352 16.75 21.58 -14.45
N ARG A 353 15.41 21.55 -14.49
CA ARG A 353 14.60 22.74 -14.78
C ARG A 353 13.20 22.53 -14.21
N GLN A 354 12.76 23.47 -13.36
CA GLN A 354 11.35 23.74 -13.11
C GLN A 354 10.65 23.87 -14.45
N ALA A 355 9.61 23.07 -14.68
CA ALA A 355 8.66 23.30 -15.75
C ALA A 355 7.30 23.54 -15.09
N HIS A 356 6.90 24.81 -15.02
CA HIS A 356 5.49 25.14 -14.89
C HIS A 356 4.82 24.70 -16.20
N ALA A 357 4.13 23.57 -16.17
CA ALA A 357 3.14 23.26 -17.19
C ALA A 357 1.84 23.96 -16.77
N THR A 358 1.53 25.09 -17.39
CA THR A 358 0.18 25.68 -17.36
C THR A 358 -0.74 24.89 -18.28
#